data_AF-A0A954D4P3-F1
#
_entry.id   AF-A0A954D4P3-F1
#
_cell.length_a   1.000
_cell.length_b   1.000
_cell.length_c   1.000
_cell.angle_alpha   90.00
_cell.angle_beta   90.00
_cell.angle_gamma   90.00
#
_symmetry.space_group_name_H-M   'P 1'
#
loop_
_entity.id
_entity.type
_entity.pdbx_description
1 polymer ?
#
loop_
_entity_poly.entity_id
_entity_poly.type
_entity_poly.pdbx_seq_one_letter_code
_entity_poly.pdbx_strand_id
1 'polypeptide(L)'
;RILTANLDGSGLAVLSTAIFNPNGIALDPSVATLYVADHTDGTIEVLGTDGSGPTTIYSAGVQPIGVGLALDNGPSSPRFHRGDANDDDLVDISDVVFALAALFIPGSLAVGCEDAADVNDDGVFDIADASYLLLSLFVPGSFPPPPPTHPDCGFDPTPDGLDCVTSTCP
;
A
#
# COMPACT_ATOMS: atom_id res chain seq x y z
N ARG A 1 -28.03 -11.11 -5.54
CA ARG A 1 -28.33 -10.32 -4.31
C ARG A 1 -27.34 -10.66 -3.22
N ILE A 2 -26.96 -9.67 -2.42
CA ILE A 2 -26.05 -9.81 -1.28
C ILE A 2 -26.87 -9.75 0.01
N LEU A 3 -26.55 -10.60 0.97
CA LEU A 3 -27.19 -10.67 2.28
C LEU A 3 -26.18 -10.33 3.37
N THR A 4 -26.68 -9.80 4.48
CA THR A 4 -25.90 -9.58 5.72
C THR A 4 -26.59 -10.29 6.88
N ALA A 5 -25.83 -10.69 7.90
CA ALA A 5 -26.32 -11.30 9.13
C ALA A 5 -25.34 -11.01 10.28
N ASN A 6 -25.83 -11.14 11.50
CA ASN A 6 -24.99 -11.12 12.71
C ASN A 6 -24.09 -12.36 12.77
N LEU A 7 -23.01 -12.30 13.55
CA LEU A 7 -22.07 -13.42 13.73
C LEU A 7 -22.71 -14.66 14.34
N ASP A 8 -23.81 -14.49 15.10
CA ASP A 8 -24.60 -15.60 15.65
C ASP A 8 -25.62 -16.18 14.65
N GLY A 9 -25.63 -15.68 13.40
CA GLY A 9 -26.55 -16.06 12.34
C GLY A 9 -27.94 -15.41 12.43
N SER A 10 -28.20 -14.56 13.42
CA SER A 10 -29.44 -13.79 13.53
C SER A 10 -29.42 -12.56 12.60
N GLY A 11 -30.57 -11.88 12.47
CA GLY A 11 -30.61 -10.59 11.78
C GLY A 11 -30.37 -10.64 10.26
N LEU A 12 -30.66 -11.77 9.61
CA LEU A 12 -30.51 -11.92 8.16
C LEU A 12 -31.32 -10.84 7.40
N ALA A 13 -30.64 -10.02 6.62
CA ALA A 13 -31.23 -8.95 5.84
C ALA A 13 -30.65 -8.90 4.41
N VAL A 14 -31.43 -8.35 3.47
CA VAL A 14 -30.93 -8.07 2.12
C VAL A 14 -30.12 -6.80 2.15
N LEU A 15 -28.84 -6.91 1.81
CA LEU A 15 -27.93 -5.78 1.76
C LEU A 15 -28.02 -5.04 0.42
N SER A 16 -27.97 -5.79 -0.69
CA SER A 16 -28.11 -5.21 -2.02
C SER A 16 -28.75 -6.19 -3.01
N THR A 17 -29.62 -5.66 -3.86
CA THR A 17 -30.21 -6.38 -5.00
C THR A 17 -29.67 -5.91 -6.35
N ALA A 18 -28.78 -4.91 -6.37
CA ALA A 18 -28.22 -4.35 -7.59
C ALA A 18 -27.28 -5.32 -8.31
N ILE A 19 -26.64 -6.23 -7.55
CA ILE A 19 -25.68 -7.21 -8.03
C ILE A 19 -26.39 -8.57 -8.20
N PHE A 20 -26.48 -9.04 -9.44
CA PHE A 20 -27.38 -10.13 -9.83
C PHE A 20 -26.77 -11.51 -9.62
N ASN A 21 -25.45 -11.67 -9.77
CA ASN A 21 -24.78 -12.96 -9.63
C ASN A 21 -23.41 -12.85 -8.92
N PRO A 22 -23.41 -12.42 -7.64
CA PRO A 22 -22.17 -12.28 -6.87
C PRO A 22 -21.54 -13.66 -6.61
N ASN A 23 -20.31 -13.86 -7.05
CA ASN A 23 -19.58 -15.13 -6.92
C ASN A 23 -18.47 -15.06 -5.87
N GLY A 24 -17.77 -13.92 -5.79
CA GLY A 24 -16.72 -13.64 -4.80
C GLY A 24 -17.00 -12.31 -4.08
N ILE A 25 -16.66 -12.25 -2.80
CA ILE A 25 -16.79 -11.03 -1.98
C ILE A 25 -15.54 -10.83 -1.13
N ALA A 26 -15.11 -9.58 -0.99
CA ALA A 26 -14.11 -9.16 -0.01
C ALA A 26 -14.60 -7.89 0.72
N LEU A 27 -14.17 -7.73 1.97
CA LEU A 27 -14.55 -6.62 2.84
C LEU A 27 -13.28 -5.86 3.24
N ASP A 28 -13.27 -4.56 3.00
CA ASP A 28 -12.35 -3.64 3.65
C ASP A 28 -13.07 -2.96 4.83
N PRO A 29 -12.83 -3.39 6.08
CA PRO A 29 -13.47 -2.81 7.24
C PRO A 29 -12.91 -1.41 7.58
N SER A 30 -11.71 -1.05 7.13
CA SER A 30 -11.08 0.24 7.44
C SER A 30 -11.81 1.42 6.79
N VAL A 31 -12.38 1.18 5.61
CA VAL A 31 -13.15 2.15 4.82
C VAL A 31 -14.60 1.71 4.57
N ALA A 32 -15.09 0.72 5.32
CA ALA A 32 -16.47 0.24 5.30
C ALA A 32 -16.99 -0.13 3.89
N THR A 33 -16.15 -0.73 3.05
CA THR A 33 -16.41 -1.00 1.63
C THR A 33 -16.39 -2.51 1.33
N LEU A 34 -17.35 -2.96 0.53
CA LEU A 34 -17.44 -4.32 0.00
C LEU A 34 -17.02 -4.33 -1.47
N TYR A 35 -16.28 -5.34 -1.86
CA TYR A 35 -15.86 -5.63 -3.24
C TYR A 35 -16.51 -6.93 -3.67
N VAL A 36 -17.18 -6.93 -4.82
CA VAL A 36 -18.02 -8.03 -5.25
C VAL A 36 -17.74 -8.34 -6.71
N ALA A 37 -17.43 -9.60 -7.00
CA ALA A 37 -17.24 -10.08 -8.36
C ALA A 37 -18.60 -10.58 -8.90
N ASP A 38 -19.17 -9.90 -9.89
CA ASP A 38 -20.40 -10.35 -10.57
C ASP A 38 -20.03 -11.22 -11.77
N HIS A 39 -20.46 -12.48 -11.73
CA HIS A 39 -20.17 -13.45 -12.78
C HIS A 39 -20.91 -13.15 -14.09
N THR A 40 -22.15 -12.66 -14.03
CA THR A 40 -22.96 -12.44 -15.23
C THR A 40 -22.43 -11.27 -16.03
N ASP A 41 -22.04 -10.21 -15.34
CA ASP A 41 -21.57 -8.97 -15.96
C ASP A 41 -20.05 -8.96 -16.17
N GLY A 42 -19.34 -9.87 -15.50
CA GLY A 42 -17.90 -10.01 -15.59
C GLY A 42 -17.14 -8.82 -14.98
N THR A 43 -17.73 -8.24 -13.94
CA THR A 43 -17.33 -7.00 -13.29
C THR A 43 -16.81 -7.23 -11.87
N ILE A 44 -16.04 -6.28 -11.38
CA ILE A 44 -15.88 -6.05 -9.94
C ILE A 44 -16.63 -4.77 -9.60
N GLU A 45 -17.55 -4.87 -8.66
CA GLU A 45 -18.36 -3.78 -8.14
C GLU A 45 -18.02 -3.51 -6.68
N VAL A 46 -18.00 -2.24 -6.32
CA VAL A 46 -17.85 -1.79 -4.92
C VAL A 46 -19.15 -1.21 -4.42
N LEU A 47 -19.44 -1.44 -3.15
CA LEU A 47 -20.58 -0.84 -2.46
C LEU A 47 -20.26 -0.66 -0.99
N GLY A 48 -20.96 0.26 -0.32
CA GLY A 48 -20.87 0.41 1.12
C GLY A 48 -21.30 -0.88 1.84
N THR A 49 -20.77 -1.10 3.04
CA THR A 49 -21.19 -2.19 3.95
C THR A 49 -22.66 -2.08 4.40
N ASP A 50 -23.32 -0.97 4.11
CA ASP A 50 -24.76 -0.72 4.28
C ASP A 50 -25.58 -0.99 2.98
N GLY A 51 -24.90 -1.38 1.90
CA GLY A 51 -25.49 -1.65 0.59
C GLY A 51 -25.57 -0.43 -0.34
N SER A 52 -25.08 0.73 0.10
CA SER A 52 -25.17 1.98 -0.66
C SER A 52 -24.16 2.05 -1.82
N GLY A 53 -24.49 2.85 -2.83
CA GLY A 53 -23.57 3.24 -3.91
C GLY A 53 -22.88 2.14 -4.73
N PRO A 54 -23.55 1.03 -5.16
CA PRO A 54 -22.92 0.07 -6.05
C PRO A 54 -22.32 0.74 -7.30
N THR A 55 -21.02 0.54 -7.50
CA THR A 55 -20.25 1.15 -8.60
C THR A 55 -19.31 0.13 -9.20
N THR A 56 -19.30 0.00 -10.52
CA THR A 56 -18.34 -0.86 -11.22
C THR A 56 -16.95 -0.22 -11.25
N ILE A 57 -15.95 -0.90 -10.70
CA ILE A 57 -14.53 -0.46 -10.71
C ILE A 57 -13.67 -1.26 -11.69
N TYR A 58 -14.17 -2.40 -12.15
CA TYR A 58 -13.50 -3.21 -13.16
C TYR A 58 -14.53 -3.90 -14.05
N SER A 59 -14.30 -3.93 -15.36
CA SER A 59 -15.24 -4.49 -16.35
C SER A 59 -14.59 -5.37 -17.42
N ALA A 60 -13.30 -5.69 -17.29
CA ALA A 60 -12.55 -6.41 -18.31
C ALA A 60 -12.50 -7.93 -18.04
N GLY A 61 -13.61 -8.61 -18.31
CA GLY A 61 -13.63 -10.04 -18.60
C GLY A 61 -13.24 -10.95 -17.44
N VAL A 62 -13.41 -10.53 -16.19
CA VAL A 62 -13.37 -11.48 -15.08
C VAL A 62 -14.57 -12.40 -15.32
N GLN A 63 -14.35 -13.69 -15.55
CA GLN A 63 -15.41 -14.68 -15.36
C GLN A 63 -15.17 -15.31 -13.99
N PRO A 64 -15.51 -14.61 -12.89
CA PRO A 64 -15.21 -15.07 -11.55
C PRO A 64 -16.09 -16.29 -11.26
N ILE A 65 -15.58 -17.49 -11.56
CA ILE A 65 -16.16 -18.76 -11.14
C ILE A 65 -15.27 -19.30 -10.04
N GLY A 66 -15.73 -19.25 -8.79
CA GLY A 66 -14.97 -19.77 -7.65
C GLY A 66 -13.68 -19.00 -7.35
N VAL A 67 -13.62 -17.72 -7.76
CA VAL A 67 -12.47 -16.85 -7.51
C VAL A 67 -12.72 -16.07 -6.22
N GLY A 68 -11.85 -16.24 -5.23
CA GLY A 68 -11.81 -15.34 -4.08
C GLY A 68 -11.27 -13.98 -4.51
N LEU A 69 -11.89 -12.90 -4.05
CA LEU A 69 -11.30 -11.57 -4.16
C LEU A 69 -10.30 -11.41 -3.01
N ALA A 70 -9.05 -11.09 -3.35
CA ALA A 70 -8.07 -10.63 -2.38
C ALA A 70 -8.03 -9.11 -2.46
N LEU A 71 -8.16 -8.44 -1.32
CA LEU A 71 -7.85 -7.02 -1.23
C LEU A 71 -6.34 -6.91 -1.19
N ASP A 72 -5.78 -6.53 -2.33
CA ASP A 72 -4.47 -5.94 -2.34
C ASP A 72 -4.68 -4.46 -2.13
N ASN A 73 -4.55 -4.02 -0.88
CA ASN A 73 -4.43 -2.59 -0.55
C ASN A 73 -3.07 -2.05 -1.01
N GLY A 74 -2.47 -2.69 -2.03
CA GLY A 74 -1.18 -2.37 -2.63
C GLY A 74 -1.02 -0.87 -2.68
N PRO A 75 0.16 -0.37 -2.31
CA PRO A 75 0.22 0.92 -1.66
C PRO A 75 -0.43 1.96 -2.56
N SER A 76 -1.37 2.73 -2.00
CA SER A 76 -1.65 4.06 -2.56
C SER A 76 -0.39 4.95 -2.56
N SER A 77 0.69 4.45 -1.95
CA SER A 77 2.02 5.03 -1.94
C SER A 77 2.68 4.97 -3.32
N PRO A 78 3.30 6.08 -3.78
CA PRO A 78 4.04 6.11 -5.02
C PRO A 78 5.26 5.18 -4.93
N ARG A 79 5.78 4.77 -6.11
CA ARG A 79 7.04 4.01 -6.18
C ARG A 79 8.19 4.87 -5.68
N PHE A 80 9.20 4.27 -5.06
CA PHE A 80 10.33 5.00 -4.49
C PHE A 80 11.65 4.26 -4.67
N HIS A 81 12.76 4.98 -4.45
CA HIS A 81 14.08 4.39 -4.28
C HIS A 81 14.42 4.35 -2.79
N ARG A 82 14.63 3.16 -2.24
CA ARG A 82 15.09 2.98 -0.87
C ARG A 82 16.46 3.64 -0.72
N GLY A 83 16.56 4.55 0.24
CA GLY A 83 17.71 5.42 0.48
C GLY A 83 17.62 6.81 -0.13
N ASP A 84 16.62 7.13 -0.97
CA ASP A 84 16.37 8.48 -1.49
C ASP A 84 15.37 9.21 -0.57
N ALA A 85 15.87 9.71 0.55
CA ALA A 85 15.03 10.32 1.58
C ALA A 85 14.64 11.76 1.22
N ASN A 86 15.44 12.43 0.38
CA ASN A 86 15.21 13.82 -0.01
C ASN A 86 14.41 13.96 -1.31
N ASP A 87 14.08 12.85 -1.98
CA ASP A 87 13.29 12.72 -3.20
C ASP A 87 13.92 13.46 -4.41
N ASP A 88 15.23 13.29 -4.59
CA ASP A 88 16.01 13.91 -5.68
C ASP A 88 16.52 12.94 -6.77
N ASP A 89 16.05 11.69 -6.75
CA ASP A 89 16.37 10.60 -7.70
C ASP A 89 17.83 10.10 -7.58
N LEU A 90 18.56 10.51 -6.55
CA LEU A 90 19.87 10.03 -6.19
C LEU A 90 19.83 9.36 -4.81
N VAL A 91 20.70 8.38 -4.61
CA VAL A 91 20.93 7.77 -3.29
C VAL A 91 22.36 8.08 -2.89
N ASP A 92 22.54 9.12 -2.07
CA ASP A 92 23.84 9.61 -1.63
C ASP A 92 23.86 10.14 -0.19
N ILE A 93 24.90 10.90 0.17
CA ILE A 93 25.07 11.40 1.55
C ILE A 93 24.06 12.49 1.92
N SER A 94 23.46 13.16 0.94
CA SER A 94 22.45 14.19 1.17
C SER A 94 21.18 13.60 1.78
N ASP A 95 20.83 12.36 1.43
CA ASP A 95 19.72 11.61 2.02
C ASP A 95 19.93 11.34 3.50
N VAL A 96 21.14 10.93 3.87
CA VAL A 96 21.53 10.73 5.27
C VAL A 96 21.35 12.02 6.06
N VAL A 97 21.79 13.14 5.50
CA VAL A 97 21.68 14.45 6.16
C VAL A 97 20.21 14.88 6.28
N PHE A 98 19.41 14.66 5.24
CA PHE A 98 17.99 14.99 5.22
C PHE A 98 17.20 14.15 6.24
N ALA A 99 17.40 12.83 6.26
CA ALA A 99 16.79 11.90 7.20
C ALA A 99 17.13 12.27 8.66
N LEU A 100 18.41 12.51 8.97
CA LEU A 100 18.82 12.91 10.32
C LEU A 100 18.26 14.28 10.73
N ALA A 101 18.15 15.22 9.78
CA ALA A 101 17.50 16.49 10.04
C ALA A 101 16.03 16.28 10.40
N ALA A 102 15.29 15.47 9.64
CA ALA A 102 13.90 15.12 9.90
C ALA A 102 13.69 14.49 11.29
N LEU A 103 14.61 13.62 11.73
CA LEU A 103 14.53 12.95 13.04
C LEU A 103 14.84 13.87 14.23
N PHE A 104 15.83 14.75 14.10
CA PHE A 104 16.46 15.39 15.27
C PHE A 104 16.39 16.91 15.29
N ILE A 105 16.00 17.58 14.20
CA ILE A 105 15.96 19.04 14.14
C ILE A 105 14.49 19.51 14.19
N PRO A 106 14.03 20.09 15.30
CA PRO A 106 12.67 20.59 15.38
C PRO A 106 12.37 21.63 14.30
N GLY A 107 11.30 21.40 13.53
CA GLY A 107 10.85 22.30 12.45
C GLY A 107 11.56 22.09 11.11
N SER A 108 12.37 21.06 10.95
CA SER A 108 12.81 20.59 9.64
C SER A 108 11.63 20.06 8.82
N LEU A 109 11.86 19.88 7.51
CA LEU A 109 10.92 19.17 6.66
C LEU A 109 10.84 17.69 7.11
N ALA A 110 9.63 17.15 7.12
CA ALA A 110 9.41 15.72 7.27
C ALA A 110 9.76 15.00 5.96
N VAL A 111 10.09 13.72 6.08
CA VAL A 111 10.30 12.86 4.92
C VAL A 111 8.96 12.65 4.21
N GLY A 112 8.94 12.81 2.88
CA GLY A 112 7.74 12.61 2.08
C GLY A 112 7.43 11.14 1.80
N CYS A 113 8.44 10.28 1.91
CA CYS A 113 8.40 8.84 1.74
C CYS A 113 9.16 8.15 2.88
N GLU A 114 8.45 7.74 3.93
CA GLU A 114 9.06 7.08 5.08
C GLU A 114 9.66 5.73 4.69
N ASP A 115 9.05 5.00 3.74
CA ASP A 115 9.61 3.73 3.21
C ASP A 115 10.96 3.95 2.49
N ALA A 116 11.19 5.13 1.91
CA ALA A 116 12.49 5.46 1.32
C ALA A 116 13.55 5.77 2.38
N ALA A 117 13.14 6.35 3.51
CA ALA A 117 14.03 6.69 4.61
C ALA A 117 14.27 5.52 5.59
N ASP A 118 13.40 4.51 5.63
CA ASP A 118 13.69 3.20 6.22
C ASP A 118 14.59 2.39 5.27
N VAL A 119 15.90 2.59 5.41
CA VAL A 119 16.90 2.03 4.50
C VAL A 119 17.19 0.58 4.83
N ASN A 120 17.02 0.19 6.09
CA ASN A 120 17.31 -1.17 6.53
C ASN A 120 16.08 -2.10 6.41
N ASP A 121 14.89 -1.55 6.12
CA ASP A 121 13.62 -2.23 5.89
C ASP A 121 13.14 -3.01 7.13
N ASP A 122 13.26 -2.41 8.32
CA ASP A 122 12.84 -3.00 9.60
C ASP A 122 11.47 -2.49 10.10
N GLY A 123 10.84 -1.60 9.34
CA GLY A 123 9.53 -1.00 9.58
C GLY A 123 9.55 0.14 10.57
N VAL A 124 10.72 0.74 10.82
CA VAL A 124 10.91 1.87 11.72
C VAL A 124 11.91 2.86 11.14
N PHE A 125 11.45 4.07 10.83
CA PHE A 125 12.36 5.17 10.48
C PHE A 125 13.09 5.73 11.72
N ASP A 126 14.38 5.40 11.88
CA ASP A 126 15.23 5.92 12.96
C ASP A 126 16.71 6.14 12.57
N ILE A 127 17.59 6.28 13.57
CA ILE A 127 19.02 6.55 13.33
C ILE A 127 19.77 5.36 12.72
N ALA A 128 19.24 4.15 12.86
CA ALA A 128 19.79 2.93 12.28
C ALA A 128 19.82 3.04 10.75
N ASP A 129 18.82 3.67 10.14
CA ASP A 129 18.75 3.87 8.69
C ASP A 129 19.86 4.74 8.15
N ALA A 130 20.11 5.87 8.82
CA ALA A 130 21.22 6.76 8.49
C ALA A 130 22.56 6.02 8.58
N SER A 131 22.73 5.17 9.59
CA SER A 131 23.93 4.36 9.73
C SER A 131 24.04 3.28 8.65
N TYR A 132 22.91 2.66 8.27
CA TYR A 132 22.83 1.63 7.25
C TYR A 132 23.18 2.19 5.87
N LEU A 133 22.65 3.35 5.52
CA LEU A 133 22.95 4.04 4.26
C LEU A 133 24.42 4.45 4.19
N LEU A 134 25.00 4.99 5.26
CA LEU A 134 26.44 5.30 5.30
C LEU A 134 27.31 4.05 5.10
N LEU A 135 26.91 2.92 5.68
CA LEU A 135 27.60 1.64 5.49
C LEU A 135 27.49 1.16 4.03
N SER A 136 26.32 1.28 3.40
CA SER A 136 26.14 0.86 2.00
C SER A 136 26.90 1.76 1.02
N LEU A 137 26.99 3.06 1.28
CA LEU A 137 27.68 4.03 0.43
C LEU A 137 29.21 3.95 0.51
N PHE A 138 29.77 3.72 1.71
CA PHE A 138 31.20 3.95 1.94
C PHE A 138 31.99 2.73 2.41
N VAL A 139 31.34 1.61 2.77
CA VAL A 139 32.03 0.40 3.22
C VAL A 139 31.94 -0.70 2.15
N PRO A 140 33.03 -0.99 1.42
CA PRO A 140 33.03 -2.06 0.44
C PRO A 140 32.67 -3.42 1.07
N GLY A 141 31.67 -4.08 0.50
CA GLY A 141 31.21 -5.40 0.96
C GLY A 141 30.24 -5.37 2.15
N SER A 142 29.71 -4.20 2.52
CA SER A 142 28.55 -4.11 3.40
C SER A 142 27.28 -4.68 2.73
N PHE A 143 26.24 -4.91 3.53
CA PHE A 143 24.95 -5.35 3.02
C PHE A 143 24.31 -4.21 2.21
N PRO A 144 23.89 -4.46 0.96
CA PRO A 144 23.14 -3.46 0.21
C PRO A 144 21.76 -3.26 0.86
N PRO A 145 21.12 -2.08 0.66
CA PRO A 145 19.73 -1.90 1.04
C PRO A 145 18.82 -2.92 0.35
N PRO A 146 17.76 -3.42 1.02
CA PRO A 146 16.72 -4.21 0.37
C PRO A 146 16.04 -3.44 -0.76
N PRO A 147 15.48 -4.13 -1.78
CA PRO A 147 14.74 -3.46 -2.84
C PRO A 147 13.54 -2.66 -2.28
N PRO A 148 13.06 -1.63 -2.99
CA PRO A 148 13.50 -1.16 -4.31
C PRO A 148 14.71 -0.21 -4.25
N THR A 149 15.81 -0.50 -4.95
CA THR A 149 17.03 0.32 -4.92
C THR A 149 17.39 0.88 -6.30
N HIS A 150 18.03 2.06 -6.34
CA HIS A 150 18.54 2.66 -7.58
C HIS A 150 19.28 1.63 -8.47
N PRO A 151 19.00 1.57 -9.80
CA PRO A 151 18.24 2.54 -10.60
C PRO A 151 16.74 2.26 -10.72
N ASP A 152 16.24 1.19 -10.12
CA ASP A 152 14.84 0.78 -10.26
C ASP A 152 14.04 1.20 -9.02
N CYS A 153 12.94 1.92 -9.20
CA CYS A 153 11.99 2.10 -8.10
C CYS A 153 10.87 1.08 -8.16
N GLY A 154 10.27 0.86 -7.00
CA GLY A 154 9.21 -0.11 -6.81
C GLY A 154 8.33 0.28 -5.64
N PHE A 155 7.37 -0.59 -5.38
CA PHE A 155 6.62 -0.55 -4.13
C PHE A 155 7.45 -1.22 -3.04
N ASP A 156 7.13 -0.88 -1.79
CA ASP A 156 7.65 -1.60 -0.64
C ASP A 156 7.22 -3.09 -0.70
N PRO A 157 8.16 -4.05 -0.78
CA PRO A 157 7.86 -5.48 -0.78
C PRO A 157 7.44 -6.02 0.60
N THR A 158 7.62 -5.23 1.66
CA THR A 158 7.44 -5.63 3.06
C THR A 158 6.45 -4.71 3.78
N PRO A 159 5.16 -4.72 3.38
CA PRO A 159 4.19 -3.75 3.87
C PRO A 159 4.14 -3.66 5.40
N ASP A 160 4.32 -2.45 5.92
CA ASP A 160 4.28 -2.17 7.35
C ASP A 160 3.47 -0.88 7.68
N GLY A 161 3.84 -0.18 8.74
CA GLY A 161 3.14 1.01 9.22
C GLY A 161 3.66 2.32 8.65
N LEU A 162 4.78 2.29 7.93
CA LEU A 162 5.34 3.42 7.19
C LEU A 162 4.61 3.55 5.84
N ASP A 163 4.62 4.76 5.31
CA ASP A 163 4.04 5.04 4.00
C ASP A 163 4.93 5.96 3.16
N CYS A 164 4.59 6.00 1.87
CA CYS A 164 5.06 7.07 1.00
C CYS A 164 3.89 7.91 0.54
N VAL A 165 3.95 9.21 0.85
CA VAL A 165 2.93 10.17 0.45
C VAL A 165 3.34 10.86 -0.85
N THR A 166 4.64 11.14 -1.01
CA THR A 166 5.22 11.80 -2.19
C THR A 166 6.50 11.10 -2.61
N SER A 167 6.62 10.85 -3.91
CA SER A 167 7.87 10.43 -4.55
C SER A 167 7.85 10.95 -5.99
N THR A 168 9.02 11.38 -6.47
CA THR A 168 9.29 11.80 -7.84
C THR A 168 9.71 10.64 -8.74
N CYS A 169 9.77 9.41 -8.21
CA CYS A 169 10.21 8.28 -9.02
C CYS A 169 9.32 8.08 -10.27
N PRO A 170 9.91 7.92 -11.48
CA PRO A 170 9.19 7.75 -12.74
C PRO A 170 8.25 6.54 -12.86
#